data_AF-A0A929NK42-F1
#
_entry.id   AF-A0A929NK42-F1
#
_cell.length_a   1.000
_cell.length_b   1.000
_cell.length_c   1.000
_cell.angle_alpha   90.00
_cell.angle_beta   90.00
_cell.angle_gamma   90.00
#
_symmetry.space_group_name_H-M   'P 1'
#
loop_
_entity.id
_entity.type
_entity.pdbx_description
1 polymer ?
#
loop_
_entity_poly.entity_id
_entity_poly.type
_entity_poly.pdbx_seq_one_letter_code
_entity_poly.pdbx_strand_id
1 'polypeptide(L)'
;MTVRQIFFLLLLVVPLSVMLLGTIWAPFYWLFVIAIPLLLLGLVDVFQKQHSIRRIYPVIGRIRYLFESVRKEIQQYFVESDINGTPVSREFRSLIYQRAKGDRDTRPFGTIFDVNRDGYEWINHSLAPKEVISHDPRVIFGGPDCSRPYAASPLNISAMSFGALSKNAIMALNKGAKAGGFAHNTGEGGLSPYHL
;
A
#
# COMPACT_ATOMS: atom_id res chain seq x y z
N MET A 1 -34.73 -13.12 16.98
CA MET A 1 -34.32 -14.27 16.14
C MET A 1 -32.95 -13.97 15.56
N THR A 2 -32.00 -14.91 15.62
CA THR A 2 -30.70 -14.73 14.94
C THR A 2 -30.90 -14.74 13.42
N VAL A 3 -30.04 -14.06 12.65
CA VAL A 3 -30.18 -14.00 11.18
C VAL A 3 -30.22 -15.38 10.54
N ARG A 4 -29.50 -16.35 11.12
CA ARG A 4 -29.58 -17.76 10.72
C ARG A 4 -30.96 -18.38 10.96
N GLN A 5 -31.62 -18.10 12.08
CA GLN A 5 -32.99 -18.56 12.33
C GLN A 5 -34.00 -17.90 11.37
N ILE A 6 -33.79 -16.63 11.04
CA ILE A 6 -34.59 -15.92 10.04
C ILE A 6 -34.41 -16.58 8.67
N PHE A 7 -33.20 -16.95 8.29
CA PHE A 7 -32.93 -17.67 7.05
C PHE A 7 -33.66 -19.02 6.98
N PHE A 8 -33.66 -19.81 8.07
CA PHE A 8 -34.41 -21.07 8.11
C PHE A 8 -35.93 -20.87 8.02
N LEU A 9 -36.46 -19.78 8.60
CA LEU A 9 -37.87 -19.41 8.43
C LEU A 9 -38.16 -19.04 6.97
N LEU A 10 -37.30 -18.23 6.35
CA LEU A 10 -37.42 -17.84 4.94
C LEU A 10 -37.33 -19.03 3.99
N LEU A 11 -36.55 -20.06 4.33
CA LEU A 11 -36.46 -21.30 3.56
C LEU A 11 -37.81 -22.01 3.40
N LEU A 12 -38.73 -21.86 4.36
CA LEU A 12 -40.07 -22.43 4.32
C LEU A 12 -41.11 -21.43 3.80
N VAL A 13 -41.05 -20.19 4.27
CA VAL A 13 -42.06 -19.17 3.96
C VAL A 13 -41.97 -18.71 2.49
N VAL A 14 -40.76 -18.53 1.95
CA VAL A 14 -40.59 -18.03 0.57
C VAL A 14 -41.17 -19.03 -0.45
N PRO A 15 -40.80 -20.32 -0.46
CA PRO A 15 -41.40 -21.28 -1.40
C PRO A 15 -42.92 -21.39 -1.24
N LEU A 16 -43.42 -21.45 -0.01
CA LEU A 16 -44.86 -21.55 0.26
C LEU A 16 -45.63 -20.33 -0.29
N SER A 17 -45.09 -19.13 -0.08
CA SER A 17 -45.69 -17.89 -0.58
C SER A 17 -45.70 -17.83 -2.11
N VAL A 18 -44.63 -18.27 -2.77
CA VAL A 18 -44.56 -18.32 -4.24
C VAL A 18 -45.54 -19.35 -4.81
N MET A 19 -45.68 -20.52 -4.18
CA MET A 19 -46.68 -21.51 -4.58
C MET A 19 -48.11 -20.98 -4.43
N LEU A 20 -48.43 -20.33 -3.31
CA LEU A 20 -49.75 -19.76 -3.07
C LEU A 20 -50.08 -18.66 -4.09
N LEU A 21 -49.18 -17.72 -4.32
CA LEU A 21 -49.37 -16.64 -5.29
C LEU A 21 -49.42 -17.16 -6.74
N GLY A 22 -48.68 -18.23 -7.05
CA GLY A 22 -48.72 -18.90 -8.34
C GLY A 22 -50.08 -19.53 -8.68
N THR A 23 -50.90 -19.87 -7.68
CA THR A 23 -52.29 -20.32 -7.91
C THR A 23 -53.22 -19.19 -8.35
N ILE A 24 -52.92 -17.95 -7.96
CA ILE A 24 -53.69 -16.75 -8.33
C ILE A 24 -53.21 -16.21 -9.67
N TRP A 25 -51.89 -16.19 -9.90
CA TRP A 25 -51.30 -15.71 -11.14
C TRP A 25 -50.05 -16.53 -11.51
N ALA A 26 -50.18 -17.35 -12.55
CA ALA A 26 -49.15 -18.29 -12.98
C ALA A 26 -47.75 -17.68 -13.21
N PRO A 27 -47.59 -16.42 -13.68
CA PRO A 27 -46.28 -15.80 -13.79
C PRO A 27 -45.49 -15.68 -12.48
N PHE A 28 -46.11 -15.77 -11.30
CA PHE A 28 -45.35 -15.79 -10.03
C PHE A 28 -44.38 -16.95 -9.90
N TYR A 29 -44.60 -18.07 -10.60
CA TYR A 29 -43.67 -19.19 -10.58
C TYR A 29 -42.28 -18.82 -11.13
N TRP A 30 -42.16 -17.77 -11.96
CA TRP A 30 -40.86 -17.26 -12.41
C TRP A 30 -39.98 -16.76 -11.26
N LEU A 31 -40.55 -16.38 -10.12
CA LEU A 31 -39.76 -15.97 -8.96
C LEU A 31 -38.88 -17.11 -8.40
N PHE A 32 -39.25 -18.38 -8.65
CA PHE A 32 -38.41 -19.52 -8.28
C PHE A 32 -37.05 -19.52 -8.97
N VAL A 33 -36.94 -18.94 -10.18
CA VAL A 33 -35.67 -18.80 -10.89
C VAL A 33 -34.65 -18.00 -10.07
N ILE A 34 -35.11 -17.05 -9.25
CA ILE A 34 -34.24 -16.25 -8.38
C ILE A 34 -34.21 -16.83 -6.96
N ALA A 35 -35.36 -17.26 -6.44
CA ALA A 35 -35.47 -17.73 -5.05
C ALA A 35 -34.70 -19.04 -4.81
N ILE A 36 -34.78 -20.01 -5.73
CA ILE A 36 -34.11 -21.31 -5.56
C ILE A 36 -32.59 -21.14 -5.48
N PRO A 37 -31.90 -20.45 -6.40
CA PRO A 37 -30.46 -20.24 -6.30
C PRO A 37 -30.03 -19.54 -5.00
N LEU A 38 -30.78 -18.52 -4.56
CA LEU A 38 -30.46 -17.80 -3.32
C LEU A 38 -30.62 -18.69 -2.07
N LEU A 39 -31.67 -19.49 -2.01
CA LEU A 39 -31.89 -20.45 -0.91
C LEU A 39 -30.80 -21.54 -0.90
N LEU A 40 -30.45 -22.08 -2.07
CA LEU A 40 -29.35 -23.04 -2.19
C LEU A 40 -28.01 -22.44 -1.77
N LEU A 41 -27.70 -21.21 -2.20
CA LEU A 41 -26.50 -20.49 -1.78
C LEU A 41 -26.45 -20.26 -0.27
N GLY A 42 -27.59 -19.91 0.34
CA GLY A 42 -27.72 -19.75 1.78
C GLY A 42 -27.54 -21.06 2.54
N LEU A 43 -28.07 -22.18 2.02
CA LEU A 43 -27.82 -23.51 2.60
C LEU A 43 -26.33 -23.86 2.57
N VAL A 44 -25.66 -23.65 1.43
CA VAL A 44 -24.20 -23.82 1.31
C VAL A 44 -23.47 -22.95 2.35
N ASP A 45 -23.90 -21.71 2.53
CA ASP A 45 -23.30 -20.78 3.50
C ASP A 45 -23.46 -21.22 4.96
N VAL A 46 -24.57 -21.87 5.32
CA VAL A 46 -24.85 -22.39 6.66
C VAL A 46 -24.03 -23.63 6.98
N PHE A 47 -23.84 -24.53 6.01
CA PHE A 47 -23.16 -25.82 6.22
C PHE A 47 -21.63 -25.72 6.10
N GLN A 48 -21.11 -24.76 5.34
CA GLN A 48 -19.66 -24.58 5.24
C GLN A 48 -19.04 -24.17 6.60
N LYS A 49 -17.80 -24.60 6.84
CA LYS A 49 -17.07 -24.37 8.10
C LYS A 49 -15.92 -23.35 7.98
N GLN A 50 -15.61 -22.88 6.77
CA GLN A 50 -14.43 -22.06 6.47
C GLN A 50 -14.64 -20.56 6.79
N HIS A 51 -15.83 -20.02 6.53
CA HIS A 51 -16.14 -18.60 6.69
C HIS A 51 -17.20 -18.36 7.75
N SER A 52 -16.77 -17.94 8.95
CA SER A 52 -17.67 -17.70 10.09
C SER A 52 -18.78 -16.68 9.79
N ILE A 53 -18.46 -15.61 9.03
CA ILE A 53 -19.43 -14.55 8.70
C ILE A 53 -20.55 -15.06 7.80
N ARG A 54 -20.22 -15.80 6.73
CA ARG A 54 -21.22 -16.41 5.82
C ARG A 54 -22.12 -17.40 6.55
N ARG A 55 -21.57 -18.10 7.54
CA ARG A 55 -22.31 -19.07 8.36
C ARG A 55 -23.31 -18.42 9.32
N ILE A 56 -22.98 -17.25 9.87
CA ILE A 56 -23.86 -16.51 10.79
C ILE A 56 -24.89 -15.68 10.01
N TYR A 57 -24.50 -15.16 8.84
CA TYR A 57 -25.32 -14.35 7.93
C TYR A 57 -25.40 -14.99 6.53
N PRO A 58 -26.22 -16.05 6.34
CA PRO A 58 -26.33 -16.73 5.05
C PRO A 58 -26.79 -15.77 3.95
N VAL A 59 -26.23 -15.89 2.74
CA VAL A 59 -26.46 -15.00 1.59
C VAL A 59 -25.91 -13.58 1.80
N ILE A 60 -26.36 -12.86 2.84
CA ILE A 60 -26.01 -11.45 3.11
C ILE A 60 -24.52 -11.29 3.40
N GLY A 61 -23.89 -12.24 4.11
CA GLY A 61 -22.46 -12.19 4.42
C GLY A 61 -21.55 -12.13 3.18
N ARG A 62 -22.04 -12.53 2.00
CA ARG A 62 -21.30 -12.43 0.74
C ARG A 62 -21.15 -10.99 0.25
N ILE A 63 -22.10 -10.11 0.59
CA ILE A 63 -22.06 -8.68 0.25
C ILE A 63 -20.81 -8.02 0.88
N ARG A 64 -20.44 -8.43 2.09
CA ARG A 64 -19.20 -7.95 2.73
C ARG A 64 -17.98 -8.24 1.86
N TYR A 65 -17.84 -9.48 1.37
CA TYR A 65 -16.70 -9.88 0.55
C TYR A 65 -16.72 -9.24 -0.84
N LEU A 66 -17.90 -8.96 -1.38
CA LEU A 66 -18.05 -8.15 -2.59
C LEU A 66 -17.55 -6.72 -2.37
N PHE A 67 -17.90 -6.07 -1.26
CA PHE A 67 -17.37 -4.75 -0.95
C PHE A 67 -15.88 -4.79 -0.61
N GLU A 68 -15.40 -5.86 0.00
CA GLU A 68 -13.98 -6.06 0.28
C GLU A 68 -13.15 -6.16 -1.01
N SER A 69 -13.68 -6.80 -2.05
CA SER A 69 -12.98 -6.88 -3.34
C SER A 69 -12.86 -5.54 -4.05
N VAL A 70 -13.83 -4.63 -3.87
CA VAL A 70 -13.83 -3.27 -4.46
C VAL A 70 -13.26 -2.21 -3.50
N ARG A 71 -12.89 -2.62 -2.28
CA ARG A 71 -12.46 -1.70 -1.23
C ARG A 71 -11.23 -0.90 -1.64
N LYS A 72 -10.29 -1.51 -2.36
CA LYS A 72 -9.02 -0.85 -2.73
C LYS A 72 -9.25 0.29 -3.70
N GLU A 73 -10.11 0.06 -4.68
CA GLU A 73 -10.52 1.02 -5.69
C GLU A 73 -11.30 2.17 -5.04
N ILE A 74 -12.27 1.85 -4.17
CA ILE A 74 -13.01 2.89 -3.43
C ILE A 74 -12.07 3.72 -2.57
N GLN A 75 -11.16 3.06 -1.84
CA GLN A 75 -10.18 3.74 -1.01
C GLN A 75 -9.32 4.69 -1.83
N GLN A 76 -8.77 4.23 -2.96
CA GLN A 76 -7.85 5.01 -3.79
C GLN A 76 -8.52 6.20 -4.48
N TYR A 77 -9.76 6.06 -4.96
CA TYR A 77 -10.39 7.09 -5.79
C TYR A 77 -11.32 8.04 -5.02
N PHE A 78 -11.95 7.57 -3.94
CA PHE A 78 -12.97 8.35 -3.23
C PHE A 78 -12.57 8.75 -1.81
N VAL A 79 -11.69 7.99 -1.15
CA VAL A 79 -11.34 8.21 0.27
C VAL A 79 -9.97 8.85 0.42
N GLU A 80 -8.99 8.40 -0.36
CA GLU A 80 -7.61 8.87 -0.28
C GLU A 80 -7.50 10.30 -0.80
N SER A 81 -7.09 11.22 0.08
CA SER A 81 -6.73 12.58 -0.31
C SER A 81 -5.45 12.60 -1.15
N ASP A 82 -5.19 13.71 -1.84
CA ASP A 82 -4.01 13.82 -2.71
C ASP A 82 -2.66 13.67 -1.97
N ILE A 83 -2.61 13.92 -0.65
CA ILE A 83 -1.38 13.92 0.16
C ILE A 83 -1.17 12.68 1.05
N ASN A 84 -2.23 11.96 1.43
CA ASN A 84 -2.16 10.90 2.47
C ASN A 84 -1.83 9.50 1.93
N GLY A 85 -1.61 9.35 0.63
CA GLY A 85 -1.33 8.06 0.01
C GLY A 85 0.03 7.47 0.35
N THR A 86 0.06 6.21 0.78
CA THR A 86 1.29 5.44 1.02
C THR A 86 1.47 4.31 0.00
N PRO A 87 2.70 3.99 -0.44
CA PRO A 87 3.97 4.66 -0.12
C PRO A 87 4.18 5.96 -0.91
N VAL A 88 3.42 6.16 -1.99
CA VAL A 88 3.50 7.33 -2.86
C VAL A 88 2.11 7.95 -2.98
N SER A 89 1.99 9.23 -2.62
CA SER A 89 0.73 9.97 -2.66
C SER A 89 0.27 10.26 -4.09
N ARG A 90 -1.02 10.53 -4.26
CA ARG A 90 -1.60 10.85 -5.57
C ARG A 90 -1.01 12.14 -6.16
N GLU A 91 -0.67 13.12 -5.33
CA GLU A 91 0.01 14.34 -5.77
C GLU A 91 1.36 14.00 -6.41
N PHE A 92 2.16 13.14 -5.78
CA PHE A 92 3.47 12.75 -6.30
C PHE A 92 3.35 11.90 -7.58
N ARG A 93 2.36 10.98 -7.65
CA ARG A 93 2.09 10.20 -8.87
C ARG A 93 1.70 11.11 -10.04
N SER A 94 0.85 12.09 -9.77
CA SER A 94 0.40 13.05 -10.78
C SER A 94 1.56 13.89 -11.32
N LEU A 95 2.45 14.34 -10.44
CA LEU A 95 3.67 15.04 -10.82
C LEU A 95 4.56 14.20 -11.75
N ILE A 96 4.79 12.92 -11.41
CA ILE A 96 5.55 12.00 -12.25
C ILE A 96 4.89 11.86 -13.63
N TYR A 97 3.56 11.67 -13.69
CA TYR A 97 2.86 11.51 -14.95
C TYR A 97 2.90 12.76 -15.83
N GLN A 98 2.78 13.95 -15.24
CA GLN A 98 2.89 15.22 -15.98
C GLN A 98 4.28 15.36 -16.61
N ARG A 99 5.32 15.13 -15.80
CA ARG A 99 6.72 15.17 -16.28
C ARG A 99 6.99 14.16 -17.38
N ALA A 100 6.51 12.93 -17.22
CA ALA A 100 6.69 11.87 -18.21
C ALA A 100 6.01 12.19 -19.55
N LYS A 101 4.91 12.96 -19.53
CA LYS A 101 4.19 13.40 -20.74
C LYS A 101 4.73 14.70 -21.34
N GLY A 102 5.65 15.38 -20.64
CA GLY A 102 6.08 16.74 -21.02
C GLY A 102 5.01 17.80 -20.77
N ASP A 103 3.99 17.49 -19.97
CA ASP A 103 2.97 18.44 -19.56
C ASP A 103 3.53 19.40 -18.50
N ARG A 104 2.86 20.55 -18.33
CA ARG A 104 3.21 21.50 -17.27
C ARG A 104 3.04 20.84 -15.89
N ASP A 105 4.14 20.72 -15.17
CA ASP A 105 4.24 20.10 -13.83
C ASP A 105 4.10 21.12 -12.68
N THR A 106 3.91 22.40 -13.02
CA THR A 106 3.73 23.50 -12.07
C THR A 106 2.25 23.86 -11.88
N ARG A 107 1.84 23.98 -10.62
CA ARG A 107 0.51 24.47 -10.24
C ARG A 107 0.64 25.88 -9.65
N PRO A 108 -0.08 26.89 -10.16
CA PRO A 108 -0.27 28.14 -9.42
C PRO A 108 -1.12 27.82 -8.16
N PHE A 109 -0.98 28.60 -7.09
CA PHE A 109 -1.69 28.49 -5.78
C PHE A 109 -0.94 27.92 -4.55
N GLY A 110 0.38 27.79 -4.58
CA GLY A 110 1.16 27.47 -3.37
C GLY A 110 1.10 25.99 -2.98
N THR A 111 1.29 25.67 -1.70
CA THR A 111 1.36 24.28 -1.20
C THR A 111 0.08 23.86 -0.48
N ILE A 112 -0.40 22.65 -0.78
CA ILE A 112 -1.47 21.98 -0.03
C ILE A 112 -0.94 21.19 1.17
N PHE A 113 0.39 21.04 1.27
CA PHE A 113 1.02 20.39 2.41
C PHE A 113 0.96 21.32 3.62
N ASP A 114 0.57 20.76 4.77
CA ASP A 114 0.70 21.44 6.05
C ASP A 114 2.19 21.56 6.40
N VAL A 115 2.71 22.79 6.28
CA VAL A 115 4.12 23.11 6.55
C VAL A 115 4.44 23.22 8.04
N ASN A 116 3.42 23.26 8.89
CA ASN A 116 3.57 23.38 10.35
C ASN A 116 3.35 22.03 11.06
N ARG A 117 2.99 20.97 10.35
CA ARG A 117 2.81 19.65 10.95
C ARG A 117 4.13 19.11 11.52
N ASP A 118 4.02 18.34 12.59
CA ASP A 118 5.18 17.63 13.16
C ASP A 118 5.85 16.75 12.11
N GLY A 119 7.17 16.87 12.00
CA GLY A 119 7.99 16.15 11.02
C GLY A 119 7.99 16.74 9.59
N TYR A 120 7.32 17.88 9.34
CA TYR A 120 7.59 18.64 8.12
C TYR A 120 8.89 19.42 8.27
N GLU A 121 9.88 19.08 7.45
CA GLU A 121 11.19 19.71 7.47
C GLU A 121 11.35 20.67 6.29
N TRP A 122 11.91 21.84 6.55
CA TRP A 122 12.28 22.82 5.53
C TRP A 122 13.59 23.48 5.90
N ILE A 123 14.36 23.86 4.89
CA ILE A 123 15.67 24.49 5.06
C ILE A 123 15.56 25.90 4.50
N ASN A 124 15.83 26.89 5.36
CA ASN A 124 15.92 28.28 4.94
C ASN A 124 17.31 28.58 4.37
N HIS A 125 17.35 29.39 3.32
CA HIS A 125 18.62 29.89 2.81
C HIS A 125 19.26 30.84 3.84
N SER A 126 20.57 30.69 4.05
CA SER A 126 21.32 31.62 4.91
C SER A 126 21.55 32.95 4.18
N LEU A 127 21.15 34.07 4.78
CA LEU A 127 21.46 35.42 4.28
C LEU A 127 22.95 35.81 4.48
N ALA A 128 23.69 35.02 5.25
CA ALA A 128 25.12 35.19 5.48
C ALA A 128 25.84 33.90 5.04
N PRO A 129 26.08 33.72 3.72
CA PRO A 129 26.83 32.57 3.24
C PRO A 129 28.26 32.60 3.80
N LYS A 130 28.78 31.41 4.15
CA LYS A 130 30.19 31.23 4.53
C LYS A 130 30.94 30.59 3.37
N GLU A 131 32.22 30.91 3.25
CA GLU A 131 33.11 30.18 2.34
C GLU A 131 33.22 28.71 2.76
N VAL A 132 33.26 27.82 1.77
CA VAL A 132 33.45 26.39 2.00
C VAL A 132 34.92 26.16 2.32
N ILE A 133 35.21 25.88 3.60
CA ILE A 133 36.59 25.72 4.09
C ILE A 133 37.18 24.35 3.72
N SER A 134 36.35 23.31 3.63
CA SER A 134 36.76 21.95 3.26
C SER A 134 35.79 21.34 2.26
N HIS A 135 36.35 20.83 1.16
CA HIS A 135 35.62 20.11 0.13
C HIS A 135 35.55 18.59 0.38
N ASP A 136 36.23 18.10 1.41
CA ASP A 136 36.18 16.71 1.84
C ASP A 136 35.88 16.63 3.35
N PRO A 137 34.67 17.02 3.78
CA PRO A 137 34.31 16.95 5.20
C PRO A 137 34.34 15.49 5.66
N ARG A 138 34.91 15.24 6.84
CA ARG A 138 34.94 13.93 7.48
C ARG A 138 34.39 14.02 8.90
N VAL A 139 33.63 13.01 9.30
CA VAL A 139 33.13 12.83 10.66
C VAL A 139 33.90 11.69 11.31
N ILE A 140 34.47 11.93 12.50
CA ILE A 140 35.15 10.89 13.27
C ILE A 140 34.09 10.11 14.05
N PHE A 141 34.04 8.81 13.81
CA PHE A 141 33.21 7.85 14.54
C PHE A 141 34.08 7.06 15.52
N GLY A 142 33.63 6.97 16.76
CA GLY A 142 34.33 6.30 17.87
C GLY A 142 34.67 7.26 19.00
N GLY A 143 34.16 6.97 20.21
CA GLY A 143 34.45 7.72 21.43
C GLY A 143 35.68 7.19 22.18
N PRO A 144 35.90 7.62 23.45
CA PRO A 144 37.05 7.22 24.26
C PRO A 144 37.23 5.69 24.41
N ASP A 145 36.12 4.94 24.43
CA ASP A 145 36.14 3.48 24.57
C ASP A 145 36.31 2.74 23.24
N CYS A 146 36.40 3.45 22.11
CA CYS A 146 36.56 2.85 20.80
C CYS A 146 38.04 2.55 20.52
N SER A 147 38.39 1.27 20.41
CA SER A 147 39.77 0.86 20.10
C SER A 147 40.21 1.18 18.67
N ARG A 148 39.26 1.42 17.76
CA ARG A 148 39.50 1.72 16.34
C ARG A 148 38.54 2.78 15.82
N PRO A 149 38.71 4.06 16.21
CA PRO A 149 37.94 5.14 15.63
C PRO A 149 38.28 5.27 14.14
N TYR A 150 37.32 5.74 13.34
CA TYR A 150 37.52 5.95 11.91
C TYR A 150 36.87 7.25 11.43
N ALA A 151 37.44 7.85 10.39
CA ALA A 151 36.87 9.02 9.73
C ALA A 151 36.01 8.58 8.54
N ALA A 152 34.76 9.05 8.47
CA ALA A 152 33.84 8.72 7.39
C ALA A 152 33.35 9.97 6.66
N SER A 153 32.98 9.80 5.39
CA SER A 153 32.18 10.79 4.67
C SER A 153 30.83 10.99 5.36
N PRO A 154 30.29 12.23 5.44
CA PRO A 154 28.90 12.46 5.81
C PRO A 154 27.91 11.77 4.86
N LEU A 155 28.31 11.56 3.61
CA LEU A 155 27.50 10.92 2.57
C LEU A 155 28.17 9.63 2.09
N ASN A 156 27.48 8.51 2.26
CA ASN A 156 27.93 7.17 1.86
C ASN A 156 26.86 6.50 1.00
N ILE A 157 27.20 5.42 0.30
CA ILE A 157 26.22 4.66 -0.48
C ILE A 157 25.42 3.76 0.46
N SER A 158 24.10 3.95 0.47
CA SER A 158 23.15 3.17 1.27
C SER A 158 23.15 1.68 0.92
N ALA A 159 22.64 0.87 1.87
CA ALA A 159 22.51 -0.57 1.75
C ALA A 159 21.72 -0.99 0.51
N MET A 160 22.35 -1.72 -0.42
CA MET A 160 21.67 -2.33 -1.56
C MET A 160 22.20 -3.75 -1.79
N SER A 161 21.34 -4.75 -1.54
CA SER A 161 21.74 -6.15 -1.54
C SER A 161 22.16 -6.66 -2.91
N PHE A 162 23.26 -7.44 -2.94
CA PHE A 162 23.60 -8.26 -4.08
C PHE A 162 22.47 -9.28 -4.36
N GLY A 163 21.91 -9.25 -5.57
CA GLY A 163 20.68 -9.97 -5.94
C GLY A 163 19.55 -9.02 -6.35
N ALA A 164 19.40 -7.88 -5.66
CA ALA A 164 18.54 -6.79 -6.11
C ALA A 164 19.25 -5.93 -7.17
N LEU A 165 20.57 -5.77 -7.03
CA LEU A 165 21.43 -5.12 -8.02
C LEU A 165 22.29 -6.13 -8.80
N SER A 166 22.58 -5.79 -10.05
CA SER A 166 23.50 -6.57 -10.89
C SER A 166 24.95 -6.47 -10.41
N LYS A 167 25.77 -7.46 -10.78
CA LYS A 167 27.22 -7.44 -10.53
C LYS A 167 27.89 -6.14 -11.00
N ASN A 168 27.49 -5.63 -12.17
CA ASN A 168 28.07 -4.44 -12.77
C ASN A 168 27.72 -3.18 -11.97
N ALA A 169 26.49 -3.10 -11.45
CA ALA A 169 26.05 -2.00 -10.60
C ALA A 169 26.86 -1.95 -9.30
N ILE A 170 27.02 -3.10 -8.62
CA ILE A 170 27.83 -3.18 -7.39
C ILE A 170 29.29 -2.78 -7.65
N MET A 171 29.91 -3.28 -8.72
CA MET A 171 31.29 -2.91 -9.06
C MET A 171 31.42 -1.41 -9.38
N ALA A 172 30.45 -0.82 -10.08
CA ALA A 172 30.45 0.61 -10.39
C ALA A 172 30.34 1.46 -9.11
N LEU A 173 29.43 1.10 -8.20
CA LEU A 173 29.25 1.77 -6.91
C LEU A 173 30.51 1.70 -6.05
N ASN A 174 31.15 0.52 -5.94
CA ASN A 174 32.39 0.37 -5.17
C ASN A 174 33.57 1.12 -5.79
N LYS A 175 33.68 1.15 -7.12
CA LYS A 175 34.70 1.98 -7.79
C LYS A 175 34.49 3.46 -7.50
N GLY A 176 33.24 3.94 -7.53
CA GLY A 176 32.89 5.31 -7.16
C GLY A 176 33.21 5.62 -5.70
N ALA A 177 32.83 4.72 -4.79
CA ALA A 177 33.13 4.81 -3.36
C ALA A 177 34.64 4.89 -3.08
N LYS A 178 35.43 4.04 -3.73
CA LYS A 178 36.89 4.07 -3.63
C LYS A 178 37.48 5.37 -4.18
N ALA A 179 36.98 5.85 -5.32
CA ALA A 179 37.46 7.09 -5.94
C ALA A 179 37.14 8.33 -5.09
N GLY A 180 35.97 8.37 -4.44
CA GLY A 180 35.56 9.48 -3.57
C GLY A 180 35.92 9.32 -2.09
N GLY A 181 36.56 8.22 -1.70
CA GLY A 181 36.93 7.95 -0.31
C GLY A 181 35.73 7.88 0.64
N PHE A 182 34.58 7.35 0.19
CA PHE A 182 33.40 7.14 1.01
C PHE A 182 33.02 5.66 1.06
N ALA A 183 32.20 5.27 2.04
CA ALA A 183 31.82 3.88 2.24
C ALA A 183 30.66 3.47 1.34
N HIS A 184 30.57 2.17 1.08
CA HIS A 184 29.41 1.53 0.47
C HIS A 184 28.91 0.43 1.39
N ASN A 185 27.64 0.52 1.79
CA ASN A 185 27.00 -0.50 2.60
C ASN A 185 26.53 -1.67 1.70
N THR A 186 26.99 -2.88 2.00
CA THR A 186 26.73 -4.10 1.21
C THR A 186 25.26 -4.54 1.20
N GLY A 187 24.46 -4.04 2.14
CA GLY A 187 23.08 -4.48 2.38
C GLY A 187 22.99 -5.89 2.95
N GLU A 188 21.77 -6.43 2.92
CA GLU A 188 21.40 -7.69 3.58
C GLU A 188 21.95 -8.94 2.89
N GLY A 189 22.36 -8.82 1.62
CA GLY A 189 22.93 -9.91 0.82
C GLY A 189 24.36 -10.32 1.20
N GLY A 190 24.96 -9.63 2.17
CA GLY A 190 26.34 -9.88 2.60
C GLY A 190 27.40 -9.39 1.61
N LEU A 191 28.66 -9.65 1.97
CA LEU A 191 29.83 -9.28 1.16
C LEU A 191 30.02 -10.29 0.02
N SER A 192 29.93 -9.81 -1.22
CA SER A 192 30.22 -10.62 -2.41
C SER A 192 31.58 -10.25 -3.03
N PRO A 193 32.17 -11.10 -3.89
CA PRO A 193 33.43 -10.79 -4.58
C PRO A 193 33.38 -9.51 -5.43
N TYR A 194 32.18 -9.06 -5.81
CA TYR A 194 31.97 -7.83 -6.57
C TYR A 194 32.07 -6.56 -5.71
N HIS A 195 32.10 -6.72 -4.37
CA HIS A 195 32.33 -5.62 -3.43
C HIS A 195 33.82 -5.37 -3.13
N LEU A 196 34.67 -6.35 -3.43
CA LEU A 196 36.13 -6.30 -3.20
C LEU A 196 36.84 -5.80 -4.45
#